data_AF-A0AAD6B8U8-F1
#
_entry.id   AF-A0AAD6B8U8-F1
#
_cell.length_a   1.000
_cell.length_b   1.000
_cell.length_c   1.000
_cell.angle_alpha   90.00
_cell.angle_beta   90.00
_cell.angle_gamma   90.00
#
_symmetry.space_group_name_H-M   'P 1'
#
loop_
_entity.id
_entity.type
_entity.pdbx_description
1 polymer ?
#
loop_
_entity_poly.entity_id
_entity_poly.type
_entity_poly.pdbx_seq_one_letter_code
_entity_poly.pdbx_strand_id
1 'polypeptide(L)' 'FFLQDTKSSNGTFINSQRLSRGSEESLPCEVLSGDIIQFGVDVTENTRKGSRPD' A
#
# COMPACT_ATOMS: atom_id res chain seq x y z
N PHE A 1 5.70 15.74 11.42
CA PHE A 1 5.14 15.93 10.06
C PHE A 1 3.85 15.11 9.98
N PHE A 2 2.94 15.34 9.04
CA PHE A 2 1.73 14.52 8.91
C PHE A 2 1.67 13.88 7.53
N LEU A 3 1.23 12.63 7.48
CA LEU A 3 0.98 11.88 6.26
C LEU A 3 -0.50 11.46 6.24
N GLN A 4 -1.16 11.65 5.11
CA GLN A 4 -2.55 11.24 4.93
C GLN A 4 -2.67 10.44 3.63
N ASP A 5 -3.33 9.29 3.69
CA ASP A 5 -3.70 8.51 2.53
C ASP A 5 -4.98 9.05 1.90
N THR A 6 -4.91 9.40 0.61
CA THR A 6 -6.03 9.96 -0.15
C THR A 6 -6.73 8.89 -1.00
N LYS A 7 -7.24 7.83 -0.37
CA LYS A 7 -7.96 6.72 -1.04
C LYS A 7 -7.08 5.94 -1.99
N SER A 8 -5.87 5.59 -1.57
CA SER A 8 -4.98 4.77 -2.40
C SER A 8 -5.57 3.36 -2.60
N SER A 9 -5.47 2.83 -3.82
CA SER A 9 -5.98 1.49 -4.14
C SER A 9 -5.20 0.39 -3.42
N ASN A 10 -3.88 0.54 -3.35
CA ASN A 10 -2.97 -0.45 -2.75
C ASN A 10 -2.60 -0.14 -1.29
N GLY A 11 -3.07 0.98 -0.72
CA GLY A 11 -2.79 1.39 0.64
C GLY A 11 -1.46 2.14 0.81
N THR A 12 -1.41 2.96 1.86
CA THR A 12 -0.17 3.54 2.39
C THR A 12 0.15 2.90 3.73
N PHE A 13 1.44 2.65 3.99
CA PHE A 13 1.94 1.99 5.18
C PHE A 13 3.02 2.84 5.84
N ILE A 14 3.02 2.86 7.17
CA ILE A 14 4.04 3.49 8.01
C ILE A 14 4.52 2.43 8.98
N ASN A 15 5.83 2.17 9.02
CA ASN A 15 6.42 1.13 9.86
C ASN A 15 5.75 -0.24 9.69
N SER A 16 5.45 -0.61 8.43
CA SER A 16 4.69 -1.81 8.06
C SER A 16 3.23 -1.86 8.54
N GLN A 17 2.71 -0.79 9.13
CA GLN A 17 1.32 -0.65 9.53
C GLN A 17 0.53 0.14 8.49
N ARG A 18 -0.62 -0.41 8.06
CA ARG A 18 -1.47 0.23 7.06
C ARG A 18 -2.30 1.37 7.66
N LEU A 19 -2.40 2.50 6.97
CA LEU A 19 -3.13 3.68 7.44
C LEU A 19 -4.65 3.63 7.22
N SER A 20 -5.10 3.08 6.10
CA SER A 20 -6.52 2.97 5.75
C SER A 20 -6.82 1.68 5.02
N ARG A 21 -8.12 1.36 4.87
CA ARG A 21 -8.55 0.31 3.94
C ARG A 21 -8.38 0.79 2.49
N GLY A 22 -8.34 -0.16 1.56
CA GLY A 22 -8.13 0.18 0.14
C GLY A 22 -9.30 1.02 -0.36
N SER A 23 -8.98 2.09 -1.08
CA SER A 23 -9.96 3.06 -1.58
C SER A 23 -10.68 3.88 -0.50
N GLU A 24 -10.19 3.87 0.75
CA GLU A 24 -10.67 4.75 1.83
C GLU A 24 -9.61 5.78 2.20
N GLU A 25 -10.08 6.98 2.55
CA GLU A 25 -9.21 8.07 2.99
C GLU A 25 -8.77 7.79 4.42
N SER A 26 -7.47 7.87 4.71
CA SER A 26 -7.01 7.79 6.10
C SER A 26 -7.19 9.12 6.81
N LEU A 27 -7.24 9.05 8.14
CA LEU A 27 -6.99 10.23 8.94
C LEU A 27 -5.52 10.67 8.81
N PRO A 28 -5.21 11.96 9.03
CA PRO A 28 -3.84 12.44 9.11
C PRO A 28 -3.09 11.69 10.22
N CYS A 29 -1.99 11.04 9.87
CA CYS A 29 -1.14 10.28 10.78
C CYS A 29 0.16 11.05 11.00
N GLU A 30 0.59 11.18 12.26
CA GLU A 30 1.84 11.87 12.57
C GLU A 30 3.04 11.00 12.20
N VAL A 31 3.99 11.57 11.47
CA VAL A 31 5.23 10.92 11.04
C VAL A 31 6.44 11.63 11.61
N LEU A 32 7.38 10.81 12.05
CA LEU A 32 8.62 11.20 12.69
C LEU A 32 9.81 10.86 11.78
N SER A 33 10.91 11.58 11.99
CA SER A 33 12.14 11.32 11.26
C SER A 33 12.70 9.96 11.68
N GLY A 34 12.83 9.03 10.72
CA GLY A 34 13.22 7.64 10.97
C GLY A 34 12.11 6.62 10.69
N ASP A 35 10.86 7.06 10.52
CA ASP A 35 9.77 6.19 10.12
C ASP A 35 9.92 5.71 8.67
N ILE A 36 9.57 4.43 8.43
CA ILE A 36 9.57 3.85 7.09
C ILE A 36 8.19 4.00 6.48
N ILE A 37 8.09 4.81 5.42
CA ILE A 37 6.83 5.03 4.69
C ILE A 37 6.86 4.23 3.39
N GLN A 38 5.85 3.41 3.16
CA GLN A 38 5.71 2.58 1.98
C GLN A 38 4.38 2.89 1.28
N PHE A 39 4.46 3.19 -0.02
CA PHE A 39 3.31 3.50 -0.86
C PHE A 39 2.99 2.32 -1.77
N GLY A 40 1.80 1.74 -1.57
CA GLY A 40 1.36 0.56 -2.29
C GLY A 40 2.09 -0.72 -1.89
N VAL A 41 1.76 -1.79 -2.61
CA VAL A 41 2.35 -3.12 -2.48
C VAL A 41 2.78 -3.60 -3.85
N ASP A 42 3.84 -4.41 -3.89
CA ASP A 42 4.23 -5.09 -5.12
C ASP A 42 3.12 -6.05 -5.54
N VAL A 43 2.49 -5.75 -6.68
CA VAL A 43 1.54 -6.64 -7.32
C VAL A 43 2.34 -7.51 -8.28
N THR A 44 2.66 -8.73 -7.86
CA THR A 44 3.22 -9.70 -8.80
C THR A 44 2.10 -10.14 -9.73
N GLU A 45 2.25 -9.88 -11.03
CA GLU A 45 1.28 -10.33 -12.02
C GLU A 45 1.23 -11.86 -11.97
N ASN A 46 0.10 -12.42 -11.51
CA ASN A 46 -0.21 -13.84 -11.69
C ASN A 46 -0.51 -14.08 -13.18
N THR A 47 0.46 -13.85 -14.08
CA THR A 47 0.41 -14.42 -15.42
C THR A 47 0.44 -15.93 -15.21
N ARG A 48 -0.75 -16.54 -15.12
CA ARG A 48 -0.90 -17.98 -15.25
C ARG A 48 -0.22 -18.30 -16.57
N LYS A 49 1.00 -18.84 -16.51
CA LYS A 49 1.59 -19.55 -17.63
C LYS A 49 0.51 -20.54 -18.02
N GLY A 50 -0.16 -20.26 -19.14
CA GLY A 50 -1.04 -21.21 -19.79
C GLY A 50 -0.16 -22.34 -20.27
N SER A 51 0.17 -23.26 -19.37
CA SER A 51 0.60 -24.59 -19.75
C SER A 51 -0.61 -25.25 -20.40
N ARG A 52 -0.79 -25.02 -21.70
CA ARG A 52 -1.50 -25.95 -22.56
C ARG A 52 -0.45 -26.91 -23.11
N PRO A 53 -0.34 -28.14 -22.58
CA PRO A 53 0.11 -29.26 -23.39
C PRO A 53 -1.11 -29.82 -24.12
N ASP A 54 -1.15 -29.70 -25.44
CA ASP A 54 -1.82 -30.61 -26.37
C ASP A 54 -1.22 -30.40 -27.76
#